data_AF-A0A9P5MTL5-F1
#
_entry.id   AF-A0A9P5MTL5-F1
#
_cell.length_a   1.000
_cell.length_b   1.000
_cell.length_c   1.000
_cell.angle_alpha   90.00
_cell.angle_beta   90.00
_cell.angle_gamma   90.00
#
_symmetry.space_group_name_H-M   'P 1'
#
loop_
_entity.id
_entity.type
_entity.pdbx_description
1 polymer ?
#
loop_
_entity_poly.entity_id
_entity_poly.type
_entity_poly.pdbx_seq_one_letter_code
_entity_poly.pdbx_strand_id
1 'polypeptide(L)'
;MPPGPLLTTAGWSLNGLIIQGPRFREIPRVSVSDKNLEATIRKHESSGVPLVIEGVHGHQAWPTAMFDVQWLCDNLKQQIQVRNVHNRRDLSVSFADFLGHIRSIDRYASADETSRWYAKDIECPREWKEWLDTTPVVPRSLCPHGPADIMQNLPEQARVETLMCYLGIGDTFTPCHKDLCASFGHNLMCYAEDGASAFWFMTEGSAAPLMAKYFQSLGQELDLESHTMSIEEFAAAPCDVYITEQKAGDLVLVPPRSCHQVVNHGGLTVKMSWSRMTIRSTQIALHHELPIYRRVCRVETYRIKSTIHHTLRRNTGLLEDLGKGKDTGSLCVSYFDHDIFREQLANDVQKLLEQFRVVILEECYPDAEILDHVIQDFNHNVYDTEGYPGFTCDFCGSDIFVSFFCCKHCSPTTEDPSSLSDGLHICPGCYAEGRSCGCGGLMEPVQCWPLQILYGDYNRAVRALKGVGLEIFDEVEDR
;
A
#
# COMPACT_ATOMS: atom_id res chain seq x y z
N MET A 1 -18.02 25.42 3.31
CA MET A 1 -17.76 25.55 1.86
C MET A 1 -19.04 25.23 1.12
N PRO A 2 -19.40 25.96 0.05
CA PRO A 2 -20.51 25.54 -0.81
C PRO A 2 -20.22 24.14 -1.37
N PRO A 3 -21.24 23.30 -1.61
CA PRO A 3 -21.02 22.03 -2.30
C PRO A 3 -20.34 22.31 -3.64
N GLY A 4 -19.23 21.61 -3.91
CA GLY A 4 -18.57 21.66 -5.21
C GLY A 4 -19.52 21.22 -6.33
N PRO A 5 -19.18 21.47 -7.59
CA PRO A 5 -19.99 21.00 -8.71
C PRO A 5 -20.25 19.49 -8.61
N LEU A 6 -21.48 19.09 -8.90
CA LEU A 6 -21.88 17.69 -8.90
C LEU A 6 -21.04 16.94 -9.94
N LEU A 7 -20.23 15.99 -9.50
CA LEU A 7 -19.50 15.10 -10.39
C LEU A 7 -20.48 14.09 -10.99
N THR A 8 -20.61 14.08 -12.32
CA THR A 8 -21.39 13.06 -13.02
C THR A 8 -20.65 12.53 -14.25
N THR A 9 -20.73 11.22 -14.43
CA THR A 9 -20.19 10.44 -15.55
C THR A 9 -21.21 10.26 -16.68
N ALA A 10 -22.41 10.82 -16.54
CA ALA A 10 -23.42 10.76 -17.58
C ALA A 10 -22.85 11.32 -18.91
N GLY A 11 -22.90 10.53 -19.97
CA GLY A 11 -22.38 10.89 -21.30
C GLY A 11 -20.85 10.79 -21.45
N TRP A 12 -20.12 10.32 -20.43
CA TRP A 12 -18.70 10.07 -20.57
C TRP A 12 -18.45 8.91 -21.54
N SER A 13 -17.39 9.06 -22.32
CA SER A 13 -16.77 7.97 -23.09
C SER A 13 -15.28 8.21 -23.06
N LEU A 14 -14.48 7.14 -23.18
CA LEU A 14 -13.03 7.26 -23.14
C LEU A 14 -12.52 8.24 -24.21
N ASN A 15 -12.95 8.07 -25.46
CA ASN A 15 -12.60 8.98 -26.56
C ASN A 15 -13.07 10.42 -26.29
N GLY A 16 -14.28 10.58 -25.75
CA GLY A 16 -14.82 11.89 -25.41
C GLY A 16 -14.06 12.60 -24.29
N LEU A 17 -13.48 11.85 -23.35
CA LEU A 17 -12.63 12.40 -22.30
C LEU A 17 -11.25 12.75 -22.86
N ILE A 18 -10.60 11.84 -23.60
CA ILE A 18 -9.24 12.03 -24.13
C ILE A 18 -9.09 13.34 -24.93
N ILE A 19 -10.11 13.72 -25.71
CA ILE A 19 -10.04 14.95 -26.51
C ILE A 19 -10.19 16.26 -25.70
N GLN A 20 -10.55 16.19 -24.42
CA GLN A 20 -10.77 17.38 -23.58
C GLN A 20 -9.49 17.98 -23.00
N GLY A 21 -8.37 17.24 -23.02
CA GLY A 21 -7.09 17.69 -22.47
C GLY A 21 -5.94 17.40 -23.42
N PRO A 22 -5.03 18.37 -23.69
CA PRO A 22 -3.90 18.15 -24.61
C PRO A 22 -2.87 17.14 -24.07
N ARG A 23 -2.88 16.91 -22.76
CA ARG A 23 -2.03 15.98 -22.01
C ARG A 23 -2.79 14.73 -21.54
N PHE A 24 -4.02 14.53 -22.02
CA PHE A 24 -4.73 13.29 -21.78
C PHE A 24 -4.21 12.20 -22.71
N ARG A 25 -3.98 11.03 -22.11
CA ARG A 25 -3.44 9.84 -22.77
C ARG A 25 -4.31 8.65 -22.41
N GLU A 26 -4.48 7.70 -23.33
CA GLU A 26 -5.07 6.42 -22.96
C GLU A 26 -4.04 5.58 -22.20
N ILE A 27 -4.47 4.86 -21.17
CA ILE A 27 -3.59 3.92 -20.47
C ILE A 27 -3.21 2.77 -21.40
N PRO A 28 -1.92 2.39 -21.47
CA PRO A 28 -1.51 1.17 -22.17
C PRO A 28 -2.30 -0.05 -21.71
N ARG A 29 -2.75 -0.87 -22.66
CA ARG A 29 -3.52 -2.09 -22.39
C ARG A 29 -2.77 -3.31 -22.96
N VAL A 30 -2.87 -4.44 -22.27
CA VAL A 30 -2.29 -5.73 -22.71
C VAL A 30 -3.24 -6.86 -22.37
N SER A 31 -3.43 -7.82 -23.27
CA SER A 31 -4.24 -9.01 -22.98
C SER A 31 -3.55 -9.89 -21.94
N VAL A 32 -4.33 -10.47 -21.02
CA VAL A 32 -3.84 -11.51 -20.09
C VAL A 32 -3.26 -12.73 -20.81
N SER A 33 -3.65 -12.96 -22.08
CA SER A 33 -3.13 -14.06 -22.91
C SER A 33 -1.93 -13.66 -23.77
N ASP A 34 -1.43 -12.43 -23.64
CA ASP A 34 -0.26 -11.97 -24.40
C ASP A 34 1.00 -12.72 -23.98
N LYS A 35 1.76 -13.22 -24.96
CA LYS A 35 3.01 -13.97 -24.72
C LYS A 35 4.10 -13.11 -24.04
N ASN A 36 4.02 -11.79 -24.15
CA ASN A 36 4.95 -10.83 -23.57
C ASN A 36 4.39 -10.17 -22.29
N LEU A 37 3.28 -10.66 -21.72
CA LEU A 37 2.63 -10.06 -20.55
C LEU A 37 3.62 -9.75 -19.42
N GLU A 38 4.47 -10.71 -19.06
CA GLU A 38 5.48 -10.53 -18.00
C GLU A 38 6.50 -9.42 -18.31
N ALA A 39 6.88 -9.24 -19.58
CA ALA A 39 7.76 -8.15 -19.97
C ALA A 39 7.05 -6.79 -19.89
N THR A 40 5.76 -6.74 -20.23
CA THR A 40 4.93 -5.54 -20.11
C THR A 40 4.69 -5.16 -18.65
N ILE A 41 4.47 -6.13 -17.77
CA ILE A 41 4.38 -5.93 -16.31
C ILE A 41 5.70 -5.31 -15.79
N ARG A 42 6.85 -5.91 -16.10
CA ARG A 42 8.16 -5.35 -15.70
C ARG A 42 8.38 -3.93 -16.24
N LYS A 43 7.91 -3.64 -17.46
CA LYS A 43 7.98 -2.29 -18.03
C LYS A 43 7.13 -1.31 -17.23
N HIS A 44 5.89 -1.67 -16.86
CA HIS A 44 5.02 -0.87 -15.98
C HIS A 44 5.72 -0.58 -14.63
N GLU A 45 6.28 -1.61 -14.00
CA GLU A 45 6.95 -1.48 -12.70
C GLU A 45 8.21 -0.60 -12.75
N SER A 46 8.95 -0.66 -13.86
CA SER A 46 10.18 0.11 -14.01
C SER A 46 9.95 1.55 -14.47
N SER A 47 8.97 1.79 -15.35
CA SER A 47 8.64 3.11 -15.90
C SER A 47 7.77 3.95 -14.98
N GLY A 48 6.94 3.33 -14.14
CA GLY A 48 5.95 4.02 -13.34
C GLY A 48 4.75 4.55 -14.14
N VAL A 49 4.52 4.03 -15.35
CA VAL A 49 3.34 4.33 -16.18
C VAL A 49 2.23 3.32 -15.87
N PRO A 50 0.97 3.72 -15.62
CA PRO A 50 -0.14 2.80 -15.39
C PRO A 50 -0.34 1.77 -16.51
N LEU A 51 -0.95 0.63 -16.18
CA LEU A 51 -1.22 -0.45 -17.14
C LEU A 51 -2.60 -1.07 -16.88
N VAL A 52 -3.29 -1.50 -17.93
CA VAL A 52 -4.46 -2.37 -17.81
C VAL A 52 -4.13 -3.74 -18.41
N ILE A 53 -4.37 -4.79 -17.65
CA ILE A 53 -4.40 -6.17 -18.13
C ILE A 53 -5.86 -6.52 -18.42
N GLU A 54 -6.19 -6.79 -19.68
CA GLU A 54 -7.57 -7.04 -20.11
C GLU A 54 -7.86 -8.52 -20.35
N GLY A 55 -9.14 -8.89 -20.23
CA GLY A 55 -9.61 -10.24 -20.53
C GLY A 55 -9.31 -11.28 -19.45
N VAL A 56 -9.02 -10.87 -18.21
CA VAL A 56 -8.78 -11.78 -17.08
C VAL A 56 -9.97 -12.71 -16.85
N HIS A 57 -11.19 -12.20 -17.05
CA HIS A 57 -12.43 -12.95 -16.94
C HIS A 57 -12.65 -14.02 -18.03
N GLY A 58 -11.82 -14.04 -19.09
CA GLY A 58 -11.88 -15.05 -20.14
C GLY A 58 -11.27 -16.41 -19.73
N HIS A 59 -10.57 -16.46 -18.59
CA HIS A 59 -9.97 -17.71 -18.11
C HIS A 59 -11.03 -18.70 -17.61
N GLN A 60 -10.87 -19.99 -17.89
CA GLN A 60 -11.84 -21.04 -17.49
C GLN A 60 -12.08 -21.16 -15.98
N ALA A 61 -11.12 -20.72 -15.17
CA ALA A 61 -11.19 -20.68 -13.72
C ALA A 61 -11.73 -19.34 -13.17
N TRP A 62 -12.27 -18.48 -14.03
CA TRP A 62 -12.96 -17.27 -13.58
C TRP A 62 -14.25 -17.65 -12.81
N PRO A 63 -14.44 -17.17 -11.57
CA PRO A 63 -15.47 -17.67 -10.70
C PRO A 63 -16.76 -16.85 -10.85
N THR A 64 -17.38 -16.88 -12.03
CA THR A 64 -18.52 -16.04 -12.40
C THR A 64 -19.63 -16.01 -11.34
N ALA A 65 -20.02 -17.18 -10.81
CA ALA A 65 -21.08 -17.28 -9.82
C ALA A 65 -20.70 -16.65 -8.46
N MET A 66 -19.42 -16.67 -8.10
CA MET A 66 -18.92 -16.14 -6.82
C MET A 66 -18.79 -14.61 -6.84
N PHE A 67 -18.52 -14.03 -8.01
CA PHE A 67 -18.46 -12.58 -8.19
C PHE A 67 -19.82 -11.93 -8.41
N ASP A 68 -20.88 -12.72 -8.55
CA ASP A 68 -22.23 -12.21 -8.72
C ASP A 68 -22.74 -11.51 -7.44
N VAL A 69 -23.57 -10.48 -7.64
CA VAL A 69 -24.13 -9.66 -6.57
C VAL A 69 -25.04 -10.48 -5.65
N GLN A 70 -25.75 -11.47 -6.19
CA GLN A 70 -26.58 -12.35 -5.38
C GLN A 70 -25.72 -13.20 -4.44
N TRP A 71 -24.58 -13.72 -4.92
CA TRP A 71 -23.65 -14.46 -4.08
C TRP A 71 -23.12 -13.59 -2.94
N LEU A 72 -22.75 -12.33 -3.23
CA LEU A 72 -22.34 -11.37 -2.21
C LEU A 72 -23.46 -11.12 -1.20
N CYS A 73 -24.71 -10.98 -1.64
CA CYS A 73 -25.86 -10.81 -0.74
C CYS A 73 -26.05 -12.00 0.20
N ASP A 74 -25.83 -13.22 -0.29
CA ASP A 74 -26.04 -14.45 0.48
C ASP A 74 -24.90 -14.71 1.48
N ASN A 75 -23.69 -14.21 1.19
CA ASN A 75 -22.46 -14.52 1.94
C ASN A 75 -21.93 -13.35 2.79
N LEU A 76 -22.14 -12.09 2.40
CA LEU A 76 -21.78 -10.91 3.21
C LEU A 76 -22.87 -10.62 4.26
N LYS A 77 -22.87 -11.43 5.32
CA LYS A 77 -23.83 -11.31 6.43
C LYS A 77 -23.47 -10.24 7.46
N GLN A 78 -22.25 -9.71 7.40
CA GLN A 78 -21.78 -8.66 8.30
C GLN A 78 -22.25 -7.27 7.84
N GLN A 79 -22.24 -6.33 8.78
CA GLN A 79 -22.42 -4.92 8.45
C GLN A 79 -21.24 -4.45 7.59
N ILE A 80 -21.53 -3.63 6.59
CA ILE A 80 -20.54 -3.06 5.69
C ILE A 80 -20.41 -1.55 5.92
N GLN A 81 -19.21 -1.02 5.69
CA GLN A 81 -18.97 0.42 5.71
C GLN A 81 -19.33 1.03 4.37
N VAL A 82 -20.13 2.09 4.42
CA VAL A 82 -20.66 2.80 3.26
C VAL A 82 -20.48 4.29 3.46
N ARG A 83 -19.91 4.96 2.44
CA ARG A 83 -19.76 6.41 2.41
C ARG A 83 -20.89 7.04 1.61
N ASN A 84 -21.56 8.06 2.17
CA ASN A 84 -22.36 8.96 1.35
C ASN A 84 -21.42 9.97 0.66
N VAL A 85 -21.28 9.88 -0.66
CA VAL A 85 -20.29 10.70 -1.41
C VAL A 85 -20.60 12.21 -1.37
N HIS A 86 -21.85 12.60 -1.12
CA HIS A 86 -22.26 14.01 -1.05
C HIS A 86 -21.74 14.73 0.18
N ASN A 87 -21.77 14.07 1.35
CA ASN A 87 -21.37 14.67 2.63
C ASN A 87 -20.15 14.02 3.26
N ARG A 88 -19.61 12.97 2.62
CA ARG A 88 -18.45 12.17 3.03
C ARG A 88 -18.58 11.54 4.42
N ARG A 89 -19.81 11.34 4.89
CA ARG A 89 -20.07 10.61 6.13
C ARG A 89 -20.14 9.12 5.86
N ASP A 90 -19.47 8.37 6.72
CA ASP A 90 -19.50 6.92 6.71
C ASP A 90 -20.64 6.40 7.59
N LEU A 91 -21.23 5.29 7.16
CA LEU A 91 -22.37 4.62 7.75
C LEU A 91 -22.08 3.12 7.79
N SER A 92 -22.50 2.46 8.86
CA SER A 92 -22.52 1.00 8.95
C SER A 92 -23.93 0.53 8.62
N VAL A 93 -24.08 -0.26 7.55
CA VAL A 93 -25.37 -0.77 7.07
C VAL A 93 -25.29 -2.25 6.71
N SER A 94 -26.44 -2.95 6.63
CA SER A 94 -26.45 -4.30 6.07
C SER A 94 -26.23 -4.26 4.56
N PHE A 95 -25.68 -5.34 3.97
CA PHE A 95 -25.53 -5.43 2.52
C PHE A 95 -26.88 -5.33 1.79
N ALA A 96 -27.94 -5.90 2.37
CA ALA A 96 -29.30 -5.81 1.84
C ALA A 96 -29.84 -4.38 1.81
N ASP A 97 -29.62 -3.59 2.87
CA ASP A 97 -30.01 -2.19 2.91
C ASP A 97 -29.22 -1.35 1.91
N PHE A 98 -27.91 -1.62 1.77
CA PHE A 98 -27.07 -0.99 0.75
C PHE A 98 -27.61 -1.25 -0.65
N LEU A 99 -27.88 -2.53 -0.98
CA LEU A 99 -28.46 -2.90 -2.26
C LEU A 99 -29.82 -2.23 -2.47
N GLY A 100 -30.71 -2.29 -1.48
CA GLY A 100 -32.02 -1.63 -1.54
C GLY A 100 -31.91 -0.14 -1.85
N HIS A 101 -30.98 0.55 -1.19
CA HIS A 101 -30.72 1.97 -1.42
C HIS A 101 -30.25 2.26 -2.85
N ILE A 102 -29.17 1.61 -3.31
CA ILE A 102 -28.62 1.88 -4.65
C ILE A 102 -29.58 1.51 -5.79
N ARG A 103 -30.53 0.58 -5.54
CA ARG A 103 -31.58 0.20 -6.50
C ARG A 103 -32.75 1.17 -6.51
N SER A 104 -32.92 1.97 -5.46
CA SER A 104 -33.99 2.96 -5.34
C SER A 104 -33.67 4.33 -5.94
N ILE A 105 -32.41 4.56 -6.31
CA ILE A 105 -31.92 5.83 -6.87
C ILE A 105 -31.50 5.65 -8.33
N ASP A 106 -31.43 6.76 -9.06
CA ASP A 106 -30.98 6.75 -10.45
C ASP A 106 -29.49 6.38 -10.57
N ARG A 107 -29.11 5.84 -11.75
CA ARG A 107 -27.72 5.43 -12.05
C ARG A 107 -26.73 6.59 -11.91
N TYR A 108 -27.16 7.80 -12.24
CA TYR A 108 -26.35 9.02 -12.17
C TYR A 108 -26.95 9.99 -11.16
N ALA A 109 -26.09 10.80 -10.55
CA ALA A 109 -26.53 11.75 -9.55
C ALA A 109 -27.33 12.91 -10.20
N SER A 110 -28.38 13.35 -9.53
CA SER A 110 -29.13 14.56 -9.88
C SER A 110 -28.71 15.76 -9.01
N ALA A 111 -29.04 16.97 -9.45
CA ALA A 111 -28.67 18.20 -8.73
C ALA A 111 -29.32 18.35 -7.34
N ASP A 112 -30.47 17.72 -7.14
CA ASP A 112 -31.24 17.70 -5.90
C ASP A 112 -30.95 16.47 -5.02
N GLU A 113 -30.10 15.55 -5.46
CA GLU A 113 -29.72 14.37 -4.71
C GLU A 113 -28.87 14.72 -3.49
N THR A 114 -29.19 14.13 -2.34
CA THR A 114 -28.44 14.33 -1.08
C THR A 114 -27.78 13.05 -0.56
N SER A 115 -28.00 11.91 -1.21
CA SER A 115 -27.51 10.61 -0.77
C SER A 115 -27.14 9.73 -1.95
N ARG A 116 -25.88 9.30 -1.98
CA ARG A 116 -25.37 8.30 -2.90
C ARG A 116 -24.30 7.48 -2.21
N TRP A 117 -24.63 6.22 -1.99
CA TRP A 117 -23.85 5.32 -1.15
C TRP A 117 -22.78 4.61 -1.96
N TYR A 118 -21.54 4.67 -1.46
CA TYR A 118 -20.39 3.97 -1.98
C TYR A 118 -19.84 3.03 -0.90
N ALA A 119 -19.91 1.73 -1.16
CA ALA A 119 -19.32 0.71 -0.31
C ALA A 119 -17.82 0.64 -0.62
N LYS A 120 -16.98 1.08 0.32
CA LYS A 120 -15.51 1.17 0.15
C LYS A 120 -14.80 0.54 1.34
N ASP A 121 -13.61 0.01 1.07
CA ASP A 121 -12.76 -0.63 2.08
C ASP A 121 -13.47 -1.77 2.84
N ILE A 122 -14.31 -2.53 2.12
CA ILE A 122 -14.99 -3.70 2.69
C ILE A 122 -14.01 -4.86 2.67
N GLU A 123 -13.94 -5.62 3.77
CA GLU A 123 -13.18 -6.86 3.81
C GLU A 123 -13.65 -7.82 2.70
N CYS A 124 -12.73 -8.30 1.87
CA CYS A 124 -13.12 -9.23 0.82
C CYS A 124 -13.50 -10.60 1.39
N PRO A 125 -14.49 -11.29 0.78
CA PRO A 125 -14.84 -12.65 1.16
C PRO A 125 -13.62 -13.58 1.11
N ARG A 126 -13.52 -14.48 2.09
CA ARG A 126 -12.40 -15.44 2.18
C ARG A 126 -12.25 -16.27 0.92
N GLU A 127 -13.36 -16.66 0.30
CA GLU A 127 -13.41 -17.44 -0.94
C GLU A 127 -12.76 -16.69 -2.11
N TRP A 128 -12.81 -15.35 -2.13
CA TRP A 128 -12.17 -14.54 -3.15
C TRP A 128 -10.65 -14.54 -2.98
N LYS A 129 -10.18 -14.47 -1.73
CA LYS A 129 -8.75 -14.60 -1.39
C LYS A 129 -8.24 -16.00 -1.75
N GLU A 130 -8.96 -17.04 -1.35
CA GLU A 130 -8.62 -18.43 -1.69
C GLU A 130 -8.55 -18.64 -3.21
N TRP A 131 -9.48 -18.06 -3.98
CA TRP A 131 -9.43 -18.11 -5.44
C TRP A 131 -8.19 -17.40 -6.03
N LEU A 132 -7.85 -16.22 -5.52
CA LEU A 132 -6.68 -15.45 -5.96
C LEU A 132 -5.37 -16.18 -5.62
N ASP A 133 -5.35 -16.90 -4.51
CA ASP A 133 -4.19 -17.65 -4.01
C ASP A 133 -3.98 -19.02 -4.67
N THR A 134 -5.04 -19.65 -5.17
CA THR A 134 -4.97 -21.04 -5.66
C THR A 134 -5.07 -21.16 -7.19
N THR A 135 -5.49 -20.09 -7.87
CA THR A 135 -5.68 -20.13 -9.32
C THR A 135 -4.61 -19.34 -10.08
N PRO A 136 -4.31 -19.71 -11.34
CA PRO A 136 -3.35 -18.98 -12.17
C PRO A 136 -4.00 -17.85 -12.98
N VAL A 137 -5.22 -17.41 -12.63
CA VAL A 137 -5.99 -16.45 -13.44
C VAL A 137 -5.32 -15.08 -13.46
N VAL A 138 -4.83 -14.64 -12.30
CA VAL A 138 -4.01 -13.43 -12.16
C VAL A 138 -2.53 -13.87 -12.12
N PRO A 139 -1.62 -13.20 -12.83
CA PRO A 139 -0.19 -13.50 -12.74
C PRO A 139 0.28 -13.49 -11.28
N ARG A 140 0.95 -14.56 -10.86
CA ARG A 140 1.36 -14.75 -9.45
C ARG A 140 2.25 -13.61 -8.93
N SER A 141 3.03 -12.97 -9.81
CA SER A 141 3.84 -11.78 -9.50
C SER A 141 3.00 -10.57 -9.06
N LEU A 142 1.71 -10.55 -9.39
CA LEU A 142 0.80 -9.47 -9.04
C LEU A 142 -0.12 -9.80 -7.86
N CYS A 143 -0.21 -11.07 -7.43
CA CYS A 143 -1.09 -11.47 -6.32
C CYS A 143 -0.57 -10.94 -4.95
N PRO A 144 -1.46 -10.70 -3.97
CA PRO A 144 -1.08 -10.45 -2.59
C PRO A 144 -0.17 -11.55 -2.07
N HIS A 145 0.90 -11.19 -1.38
CA HIS A 145 1.88 -12.14 -0.84
C HIS A 145 2.47 -13.11 -1.87
N GLY A 146 2.37 -12.79 -3.17
CA GLY A 146 3.00 -13.51 -4.25
C GLY A 146 4.52 -13.32 -4.25
N PRO A 147 5.28 -14.03 -5.10
CA PRO A 147 6.76 -14.02 -5.10
C PRO A 147 7.41 -12.64 -5.29
N ALA A 148 6.69 -11.65 -5.84
CA ALA A 148 7.19 -10.28 -6.02
C ALA A 148 6.68 -9.30 -4.95
N ASP A 149 5.88 -9.76 -3.98
CA ASP A 149 5.40 -8.95 -2.86
C ASP A 149 6.24 -9.21 -1.60
N ILE A 150 7.06 -8.25 -1.20
CA ILE A 150 7.94 -8.41 -0.04
C ILE A 150 7.19 -8.34 1.31
N MET A 151 5.92 -7.92 1.33
CA MET A 151 5.09 -8.03 2.54
C MET A 151 4.89 -9.49 2.97
N GLN A 152 5.05 -10.46 2.06
CA GLN A 152 5.02 -11.89 2.41
C GLN A 152 6.11 -12.28 3.43
N ASN A 153 7.19 -11.49 3.52
CA ASN A 153 8.32 -11.76 4.42
C ASN A 153 8.01 -11.38 5.87
N LEU A 154 6.94 -10.61 6.10
CA LEU A 154 6.44 -10.39 7.45
C LEU A 154 5.84 -11.69 8.00
N PRO A 155 5.96 -11.94 9.30
CA PRO A 155 5.24 -13.00 9.99
C PRO A 155 3.72 -12.84 9.80
N GLU A 156 2.98 -13.94 9.73
CA GLU A 156 1.56 -13.92 9.37
C GLU A 156 0.73 -13.00 10.26
N GLN A 157 1.01 -12.96 11.57
CA GLN A 157 0.32 -12.08 12.51
C GLN A 157 0.66 -10.58 12.34
N ALA A 158 1.79 -10.28 11.71
CA ALA A 158 2.24 -8.90 11.46
C ALA A 158 1.90 -8.43 10.04
N ARG A 159 1.38 -9.30 9.17
CA ARG A 159 0.95 -8.94 7.82
C ARG A 159 -0.30 -8.08 7.89
N VAL A 160 -0.29 -7.02 7.09
CA VAL A 160 -1.42 -6.11 6.94
C VAL A 160 -2.35 -6.66 5.87
N GLU A 161 -3.65 -6.71 6.17
CA GLU A 161 -4.64 -7.03 5.14
C GLU A 161 -4.72 -5.88 4.15
N THR A 162 -4.55 -6.20 2.86
CA THR A 162 -4.58 -5.22 1.77
C THR A 162 -5.71 -5.48 0.80
N LEU A 163 -6.29 -6.69 0.81
CA LEU A 163 -7.35 -7.09 -0.10
C LEU A 163 -8.69 -6.54 0.37
N MET A 164 -9.21 -5.58 -0.39
CA MET A 164 -10.43 -4.84 -0.10
C MET A 164 -11.39 -4.91 -1.28
N CYS A 165 -12.67 -4.81 -0.96
CA CYS A 165 -13.78 -4.90 -1.90
C CYS A 165 -14.51 -3.55 -1.97
N TYR A 166 -14.87 -3.15 -3.19
CA TYR A 166 -15.50 -1.86 -3.47
C TYR A 166 -16.72 -2.06 -4.35
N LEU A 167 -17.84 -1.46 -3.96
CA LEU A 167 -19.12 -1.56 -4.64
C LEU A 167 -19.76 -0.20 -4.81
N GLY A 168 -20.15 0.14 -6.03
CA GLY A 168 -20.82 1.40 -6.29
C GLY A 168 -21.44 1.49 -7.67
N ILE A 169 -22.53 2.24 -7.76
CA ILE A 169 -23.18 2.62 -9.02
C ILE A 169 -22.54 3.89 -9.59
N GLY A 170 -23.01 4.34 -10.76
CA GLY A 170 -22.55 5.58 -11.39
C GLY A 170 -22.42 6.75 -10.41
N ASP A 171 -21.38 7.56 -10.60
CA ASP A 171 -21.07 8.77 -9.84
C ASP A 171 -20.67 8.55 -8.37
N THR A 172 -20.51 7.29 -7.95
CA THR A 172 -19.68 6.98 -6.77
C THR A 172 -18.20 7.05 -7.13
N PHE A 173 -17.36 7.55 -6.24
CA PHE A 173 -15.96 7.83 -6.54
C PHE A 173 -15.03 7.69 -5.35
N THR A 174 -13.75 7.46 -5.66
CA THR A 174 -12.62 7.66 -4.74
C THR A 174 -11.90 8.95 -5.17
N PRO A 175 -11.75 9.95 -4.28
CA PRO A 175 -11.04 11.19 -4.57
C PRO A 175 -9.61 10.97 -5.08
N CYS A 176 -8.99 12.02 -5.62
CA CYS A 176 -7.61 11.90 -6.09
C CYS A 176 -6.64 11.67 -4.92
N HIS A 177 -5.83 10.63 -5.01
CA HIS A 177 -4.91 10.21 -3.95
C HIS A 177 -3.71 9.41 -4.52
N LYS A 178 -2.82 8.95 -3.64
CA LYS A 178 -1.76 7.98 -3.94
C LYS A 178 -1.98 6.74 -3.07
N ASP A 179 -1.58 5.57 -3.59
CA ASP A 179 -1.63 4.34 -2.82
C ASP A 179 -0.68 4.39 -1.61
N LEU A 180 -1.07 3.68 -0.55
CA LEU A 180 -0.41 3.70 0.75
C LEU A 180 1.07 3.30 0.65
N CYS A 181 1.94 4.08 1.29
CA CYS A 181 3.36 3.78 1.43
C CYS A 181 4.04 3.49 0.09
N ALA A 182 3.65 4.20 -0.97
CA ALA A 182 4.14 3.99 -2.33
C ALA A 182 4.00 2.54 -2.84
N SER A 183 2.98 1.81 -2.38
CA SER A 183 2.68 0.47 -2.90
C SER A 183 2.29 0.51 -4.38
N PHE A 184 2.33 -0.65 -5.00
CA PHE A 184 1.60 -0.87 -6.24
C PHE A 184 0.15 -1.21 -5.91
N GLY A 185 -0.80 -0.46 -6.45
CA GLY A 185 -2.23 -0.76 -6.39
C GLY A 185 -2.66 -1.69 -7.53
N HIS A 186 -3.56 -2.61 -7.22
CA HIS A 186 -4.17 -3.53 -8.16
C HIS A 186 -5.68 -3.42 -8.01
N ASN A 187 -6.41 -3.33 -9.11
CA ASN A 187 -7.87 -3.27 -9.05
C ASN A 187 -8.48 -4.13 -10.17
N LEU A 188 -9.13 -5.22 -9.78
CA LEU A 188 -9.81 -6.14 -10.69
C LEU A 188 -11.32 -5.87 -10.65
N MET A 189 -11.89 -5.56 -11.82
CA MET A 189 -13.35 -5.46 -11.96
C MET A 189 -13.97 -6.86 -11.96
N CYS A 190 -14.49 -7.31 -10.83
CA CYS A 190 -15.07 -8.64 -10.65
C CYS A 190 -16.44 -8.77 -11.32
N TYR A 191 -17.24 -7.71 -11.26
CA TYR A 191 -18.60 -7.69 -11.78
C TYR A 191 -18.98 -6.28 -12.24
N ALA A 192 -19.75 -6.22 -13.32
CA ALA A 192 -20.33 -4.99 -13.82
C ALA A 192 -21.73 -5.25 -14.37
N GLU A 193 -22.72 -4.53 -13.84
CA GLU A 193 -24.11 -4.65 -14.23
C GLU A 193 -24.44 -3.84 -15.48
N ASP A 194 -25.17 -4.42 -16.43
CA ASP A 194 -25.70 -3.71 -17.61
C ASP A 194 -24.67 -2.86 -18.37
N GLY A 195 -23.43 -3.36 -18.48
CA GLY A 195 -22.34 -2.64 -19.13
C GLY A 195 -21.75 -1.50 -18.30
N ALA A 196 -21.96 -1.49 -16.98
CA ALA A 196 -21.28 -0.60 -16.06
C ALA A 196 -19.76 -0.67 -16.19
N SER A 197 -19.10 0.41 -15.81
CA SER A 197 -17.65 0.54 -15.91
C SER A 197 -17.14 1.52 -14.86
N ALA A 198 -15.83 1.80 -14.88
CA ALA A 198 -15.28 2.88 -14.10
C ALA A 198 -14.22 3.64 -14.88
N PHE A 199 -14.24 4.96 -14.78
CA PHE A 199 -13.22 5.81 -15.37
C PHE A 199 -12.13 6.08 -14.34
N TRP A 200 -10.89 5.82 -14.75
CA TRP A 200 -9.70 6.11 -13.98
C TRP A 200 -8.96 7.27 -14.61
N PHE A 201 -8.45 8.15 -13.76
CA PHE A 201 -7.50 9.21 -14.11
C PHE A 201 -6.25 8.95 -13.28
N MET A 202 -5.09 8.83 -13.92
CA MET A 202 -3.84 8.45 -13.27
C MET A 202 -2.68 9.28 -13.81
N THR A 203 -1.61 9.43 -13.04
CA THR A 203 -0.35 9.99 -13.54
C THR A 203 0.72 8.91 -13.63
N GLU A 204 1.87 9.25 -14.24
CA GLU A 204 3.08 8.49 -13.92
C GLU A 204 3.45 8.70 -12.45
N GLY A 205 4.08 7.70 -11.81
CA GLY A 205 4.54 7.81 -10.43
C GLY A 205 5.56 8.94 -10.21
N SER A 206 6.37 9.24 -11.23
CA SER A 206 7.36 10.32 -11.24
C SER A 206 6.72 11.72 -11.15
N ALA A 207 5.45 11.87 -11.52
CA ALA A 207 4.75 13.15 -11.53
C ALA A 207 4.23 13.59 -10.16
N ALA A 208 4.33 12.74 -9.13
CA ALA A 208 3.81 13.03 -7.79
C ALA A 208 4.24 14.41 -7.21
N PRO A 209 5.51 14.85 -7.32
CA PRO A 209 5.91 16.18 -6.84
C PRO A 209 5.28 17.34 -7.63
N LEU A 210 5.00 17.14 -8.93
CA LEU A 210 4.31 18.14 -9.75
C LEU A 210 2.84 18.22 -9.38
N MET A 211 2.20 17.07 -9.17
CA MET A 211 0.80 17.00 -8.74
C MET A 211 0.60 17.58 -7.34
N ALA A 212 1.49 17.32 -6.38
CA ALA A 212 1.42 17.93 -5.05
C ALA A 212 1.46 19.47 -5.13
N LYS A 213 2.39 20.04 -5.92
CA LYS A 213 2.44 21.49 -6.16
C LYS A 213 1.19 22.02 -6.86
N TYR A 214 0.64 21.24 -7.79
CA TYR A 214 -0.59 21.62 -8.48
C TYR A 214 -1.79 21.65 -7.51
N PHE A 215 -1.94 20.65 -6.65
CA PHE A 215 -2.97 20.64 -5.60
C PHE A 215 -2.86 21.86 -4.69
N GLN A 216 -1.63 22.22 -4.29
CA GLN A 216 -1.40 23.44 -3.50
C GLN A 216 -1.83 24.71 -4.24
N SER A 217 -1.64 24.78 -5.56
CA SER A 217 -2.14 25.90 -6.38
C SER A 217 -3.67 25.96 -6.45
N LEU A 218 -4.35 24.83 -6.25
CA LEU A 218 -5.81 24.73 -6.11
C LEU A 218 -6.29 24.99 -4.66
N GLY A 219 -5.37 25.30 -3.72
CA GLY A 219 -5.68 25.45 -2.31
C GLY A 219 -6.01 24.15 -1.59
N GLN A 220 -5.55 23.02 -2.14
CA GLN A 220 -5.77 21.66 -1.61
C GLN A 220 -4.43 21.03 -1.22
N GLU A 221 -4.49 19.97 -0.41
CA GLU A 221 -3.34 19.11 -0.14
C GLU A 221 -3.64 17.71 -0.65
N LEU A 222 -2.76 17.19 -1.51
CA LEU A 222 -2.94 15.91 -2.19
C LEU A 222 -3.03 14.76 -1.18
N ASP A 223 -2.15 14.81 -0.18
CA ASP A 223 -1.98 13.73 0.80
C ASP A 223 -3.08 13.66 1.87
N LEU A 224 -4.02 14.62 1.86
CA LEU A 224 -5.24 14.58 2.69
C LEU A 224 -6.43 13.87 2.02
N GLU A 225 -6.30 13.52 0.73
CA GLU A 225 -7.31 12.77 -0.04
C GLU A 225 -8.71 13.41 -0.02
N SER A 226 -8.73 14.74 0.14
CA SER A 226 -9.96 15.51 0.37
C SER A 226 -10.48 16.21 -0.88
N HIS A 227 -9.79 16.12 -2.02
CA HIS A 227 -10.20 16.81 -3.24
C HIS A 227 -10.54 15.82 -4.35
N THR A 228 -11.74 15.98 -4.89
CA THR A 228 -12.17 15.27 -6.09
C THR A 228 -11.98 16.20 -7.25
N MET A 229 -11.09 15.85 -8.17
CA MET A 229 -10.74 16.72 -9.30
C MET A 229 -11.85 16.70 -10.37
N SER A 230 -12.12 17.86 -10.96
CA SER A 230 -12.94 17.96 -12.18
C SER A 230 -12.14 17.59 -13.43
N ILE A 231 -12.84 17.39 -14.55
CA ILE A 231 -12.17 17.12 -15.84
C ILE A 231 -11.33 18.31 -16.28
N GLU A 232 -11.80 19.53 -16.05
CA GLU A 232 -11.07 20.76 -16.36
C GLU A 232 -9.80 20.89 -15.51
N GLU A 233 -9.89 20.54 -14.22
CA GLU A 233 -8.71 20.51 -13.34
C GLU A 233 -7.69 19.46 -13.79
N PHE A 234 -8.14 18.27 -14.22
CA PHE A 234 -7.24 17.29 -14.82
C PHE A 234 -6.64 17.79 -16.14
N ALA A 235 -7.42 18.43 -17.00
CA ALA A 235 -6.95 18.96 -18.28
C ALA A 235 -5.90 20.07 -18.10
N ALA A 236 -6.00 20.84 -17.01
CA ALA A 236 -5.04 21.86 -16.62
C ALA A 236 -3.81 21.32 -15.88
N ALA A 237 -3.82 20.07 -15.42
CA ALA A 237 -2.72 19.47 -14.65
C ALA A 237 -1.37 19.55 -15.40
N PRO A 238 -0.24 19.85 -14.73
CA PRO A 238 1.04 20.16 -15.38
C PRO A 238 1.81 18.94 -15.91
N CYS A 239 1.17 17.78 -16.03
CA CYS A 239 1.75 16.53 -16.50
C CYS A 239 0.75 15.75 -17.35
N ASP A 240 1.18 14.63 -17.92
CA ASP A 240 0.28 13.70 -18.61
C ASP A 240 -0.66 13.03 -17.61
N VAL A 241 -1.95 12.96 -17.98
CA VAL A 241 -3.00 12.25 -17.22
C VAL A 241 -3.48 11.10 -18.09
N TYR A 242 -3.26 9.89 -17.61
CA TYR A 242 -3.65 8.67 -18.28
C TYR A 242 -5.07 8.27 -17.86
N ILE A 243 -5.91 7.99 -18.85
CA ILE A 243 -7.33 7.72 -18.69
C ILE A 243 -7.63 6.32 -19.22
N THR A 244 -8.45 5.56 -18.49
CA THR A 244 -9.05 4.34 -19.00
C THR A 244 -10.49 4.21 -18.56
N GLU A 245 -11.29 3.55 -19.39
CA GLU A 245 -12.53 2.90 -18.96
C GLU A 245 -12.18 1.46 -18.54
N GLN A 246 -12.41 1.12 -17.27
CA GLN A 246 -12.24 -0.22 -16.72
C GLN A 246 -13.55 -1.00 -16.85
N LYS A 247 -13.51 -2.15 -17.52
CA LYS A 247 -14.65 -3.05 -17.75
C LYS A 247 -14.48 -4.35 -16.97
N ALA A 248 -15.52 -5.18 -16.95
CA ALA A 248 -15.47 -6.49 -16.28
C ALA A 248 -14.24 -7.32 -16.71
N GLY A 249 -13.52 -7.84 -15.72
CA GLY A 249 -12.26 -8.57 -15.85
C GLY A 249 -11.07 -7.78 -16.39
N ASP A 250 -11.13 -6.46 -16.38
CA ASP A 250 -9.93 -5.63 -16.47
C ASP A 250 -9.26 -5.56 -15.09
N LEU A 251 -7.95 -5.83 -15.07
CA LEU A 251 -7.05 -5.61 -13.94
C LEU A 251 -6.24 -4.35 -14.18
N VAL A 252 -6.54 -3.28 -13.45
CA VAL A 252 -5.82 -2.02 -13.46
C VAL A 252 -4.62 -2.11 -12.52
N LEU A 253 -3.43 -1.74 -13.02
CA LEU A 253 -2.19 -1.66 -12.25
C LEU A 253 -1.80 -0.19 -12.04
N VAL A 254 -1.72 0.20 -10.78
CA VAL A 254 -1.35 1.54 -10.32
C VAL A 254 0.10 1.52 -9.84
N PRO A 255 1.00 2.32 -10.43
CA PRO A 255 2.39 2.33 -10.02
C PRO A 255 2.60 3.18 -8.75
N PRO A 256 3.70 2.93 -7.99
CA PRO A 256 4.07 3.70 -6.82
C PRO A 256 3.98 5.21 -7.04
N ARG A 257 3.28 5.90 -6.14
CA ARG A 257 3.06 7.35 -6.14
C ARG A 257 2.25 7.92 -7.32
N SER A 258 1.63 7.09 -8.15
CA SER A 258 0.65 7.58 -9.12
C SER A 258 -0.47 8.31 -8.41
N CYS A 259 -0.70 9.57 -8.81
CA CYS A 259 -1.85 10.34 -8.34
C CYS A 259 -3.05 9.91 -9.15
N HIS A 260 -4.10 9.40 -8.50
CA HIS A 260 -5.19 8.78 -9.22
C HIS A 260 -6.56 8.97 -8.58
N GLN A 261 -7.59 9.00 -9.45
CA GLN A 261 -9.00 9.15 -9.10
C GLN A 261 -9.82 8.12 -9.88
N VAL A 262 -10.87 7.59 -9.25
CA VAL A 262 -11.76 6.59 -9.85
C VAL A 262 -13.20 7.04 -9.71
N VAL A 263 -13.96 6.96 -10.80
CA VAL A 263 -15.38 7.31 -10.82
C VAL A 263 -16.16 6.19 -11.50
N ASN A 264 -17.12 5.60 -10.82
CA ASN A 264 -17.98 4.55 -11.37
C ASN A 264 -18.96 5.13 -12.38
N HIS A 265 -19.33 4.35 -13.37
CA HIS A 265 -20.19 4.73 -14.48
C HIS A 265 -21.30 3.69 -14.70
N GLY A 266 -22.54 4.17 -14.81
CA GLY A 266 -23.70 3.32 -15.13
C GLY A 266 -24.23 2.53 -13.94
N GLY A 267 -24.42 1.22 -14.13
CA GLY A 267 -24.95 0.31 -13.12
C GLY A 267 -23.97 -0.02 -11.99
N LEU A 268 -24.29 -1.03 -11.19
CA LEU A 268 -23.43 -1.48 -10.10
C LEU A 268 -22.12 -2.07 -10.63
N THR A 269 -21.01 -1.61 -10.09
CA THR A 269 -19.68 -2.23 -10.23
C THR A 269 -19.26 -2.89 -8.93
N VAL A 270 -18.55 -4.00 -9.04
CA VAL A 270 -17.89 -4.67 -7.91
C VAL A 270 -16.45 -4.92 -8.27
N LYS A 271 -15.55 -4.47 -7.42
CA LYS A 271 -14.10 -4.57 -7.62
C LYS A 271 -13.46 -5.18 -6.39
N MET A 272 -12.49 -6.05 -6.61
CA MET A 272 -11.49 -6.36 -5.59
C MET A 272 -10.23 -5.54 -5.88
N SER A 273 -9.54 -5.12 -4.83
CA SER A 273 -8.33 -4.33 -4.94
C SER A 273 -7.36 -4.71 -3.83
N TRP A 274 -6.07 -4.66 -4.13
CA TRP A 274 -5.03 -4.96 -3.15
C TRP A 274 -3.75 -4.18 -3.44
N SER A 275 -2.86 -4.16 -2.46
CA SER A 275 -1.54 -3.54 -2.57
C SER A 275 -0.45 -4.59 -2.52
N ARG A 276 0.68 -4.31 -3.18
CA ARG A 276 1.93 -5.07 -3.01
C ARG A 276 3.12 -4.14 -2.85
N MET A 277 4.14 -4.61 -2.14
CA MET A 277 5.40 -3.90 -1.98
C MET A 277 6.54 -4.64 -2.68
N THR A 278 7.50 -3.88 -3.20
CA THR A 278 8.76 -4.36 -3.74
C THR A 278 9.90 -3.68 -2.97
N ILE A 279 11.13 -4.20 -3.10
CA ILE A 279 12.33 -3.57 -2.50
C ILE A 279 12.50 -2.12 -2.99
N ARG A 280 12.13 -1.85 -4.25
CA ARG A 280 12.16 -0.50 -4.81
C ARG A 280 11.07 0.39 -4.21
N SER A 281 9.86 -0.13 -4.00
CA SER A 281 8.79 0.69 -3.45
C SER A 281 8.98 0.99 -1.96
N THR A 282 9.61 0.11 -1.17
CA THR A 282 9.99 0.46 0.22
C THR A 282 11.02 1.58 0.26
N GLN A 283 11.97 1.62 -0.69
CA GLN A 283 12.92 2.73 -0.79
C GLN A 283 12.21 4.04 -1.07
N ILE A 284 11.26 4.02 -2.01
CA ILE A 284 10.43 5.19 -2.35
C ILE A 284 9.61 5.61 -1.13
N ALA A 285 8.98 4.67 -0.42
CA ALA A 285 8.18 4.92 0.76
C ALA A 285 9.01 5.62 1.85
N LEU A 286 10.16 5.04 2.20
CA LEU A 286 11.06 5.52 3.24
C LEU A 286 11.51 6.97 2.99
N HIS A 287 11.91 7.29 1.76
CA HIS A 287 12.48 8.61 1.44
C HIS A 287 11.45 9.67 1.04
N HIS A 288 10.27 9.29 0.55
CA HIS A 288 9.34 10.24 -0.03
C HIS A 288 7.96 10.24 0.62
N GLU A 289 7.42 9.10 1.03
CA GLU A 289 6.06 9.03 1.56
C GLU A 289 6.04 9.13 3.10
N LEU A 290 6.89 8.39 3.83
CA LEU A 290 6.91 8.46 5.30
C LEU A 290 7.19 9.88 5.85
N PRO A 291 8.10 10.68 5.26
CA PRO A 291 8.28 12.07 5.68
C PRO A 291 7.05 12.95 5.43
N ILE A 292 6.27 12.67 4.38
CA ILE A 292 4.99 13.35 4.12
C ILE A 292 3.97 12.93 5.16
N TYR A 293 3.84 11.62 5.41
CA TYR A 293 2.89 11.04 6.36
C TYR A 293 3.07 11.64 7.74
N ARG A 294 4.33 11.80 8.19
CA ARG A 294 4.64 12.48 9.45
C ARG A 294 4.08 13.91 9.52
N ARG A 295 4.14 14.64 8.40
CA ARG A 295 3.69 16.04 8.33
C ARG A 295 2.18 16.20 8.22
N VAL A 296 1.51 15.28 7.54
CA VAL A 296 0.04 15.29 7.38
C VAL A 296 -0.68 14.40 8.38
N CYS A 297 0.05 13.83 9.36
CA CYS A 297 -0.44 12.90 10.38
C CYS A 297 -1.20 11.70 9.78
N ARG A 298 -0.65 11.12 8.70
CA ARG A 298 -1.18 9.90 8.09
C ARG A 298 -0.54 8.67 8.71
N VAL A 299 -1.38 7.72 9.12
CA VAL A 299 -0.94 6.46 9.70
C VAL A 299 -0.13 5.64 8.69
N GLU A 300 1.01 5.11 9.14
CA GLU A 300 1.83 4.20 8.35
C GLU A 300 1.29 2.77 8.44
N THR A 301 0.47 2.38 7.47
CA THR A 301 -0.20 1.07 7.51
C THR A 301 0.75 -0.10 7.26
N TYR A 302 1.67 -0.01 6.28
CA TYR A 302 2.45 -1.16 5.78
C TYR A 302 3.78 -1.43 6.50
N ARG A 303 4.02 -0.79 7.66
CA ARG A 303 5.19 -1.07 8.54
C ARG A 303 6.49 -1.24 7.75
N ILE A 304 6.88 -0.18 7.04
CA ILE A 304 7.92 -0.23 6.01
C ILE A 304 9.27 -0.65 6.60
N LYS A 305 9.59 -0.16 7.80
CA LYS A 305 10.85 -0.46 8.50
C LYS A 305 10.96 -1.95 8.85
N SER A 306 9.89 -2.52 9.41
CA SER A 306 9.83 -3.96 9.71
C SER A 306 9.88 -4.80 8.43
N THR A 307 9.16 -4.39 7.37
CA THR A 307 9.18 -5.08 6.07
C THR A 307 10.59 -5.12 5.47
N ILE A 308 11.33 -4.00 5.54
CA ILE A 308 12.74 -3.92 5.12
C ILE A 308 13.58 -4.91 5.93
N HIS A 309 13.46 -4.89 7.26
CA HIS A 309 14.28 -5.73 8.14
C HIS A 309 14.04 -7.24 7.92
N HIS A 310 12.78 -7.68 7.87
CA HIS A 310 12.46 -9.08 7.60
C HIS A 310 12.94 -9.53 6.22
N THR A 311 12.77 -8.69 5.19
CA THR A 311 13.23 -8.99 3.84
C THR A 311 14.76 -9.07 3.79
N LEU A 312 15.47 -8.17 4.47
CA LEU A 312 16.94 -8.20 4.58
C LEU A 312 17.42 -9.51 5.21
N ARG A 313 16.84 -9.90 6.35
CA ARG A 313 17.23 -11.12 7.07
C ARG A 313 16.98 -12.38 6.25
N ARG A 314 15.81 -12.47 5.60
CA ARG A 314 15.46 -13.56 4.68
C ARG A 314 16.46 -13.66 3.53
N ASN A 315 16.66 -12.56 2.80
CA ASN A 315 17.51 -12.56 1.61
C ASN A 315 18.99 -12.81 1.96
N THR A 316 19.44 -12.32 3.11
CA THR A 316 20.77 -12.63 3.65
C THR A 316 20.94 -14.12 3.90
N GLY A 317 19.95 -14.78 4.53
CA GLY A 317 19.97 -16.23 4.74
C GLY A 317 20.01 -17.02 3.43
N LEU A 318 19.21 -16.62 2.44
CA LEU A 318 19.24 -17.22 1.10
C LEU A 318 20.61 -17.06 0.43
N LEU A 319 21.23 -15.87 0.54
CA LEU A 319 22.54 -15.60 -0.04
C LEU A 319 23.65 -16.44 0.61
N GLU A 320 23.61 -16.58 1.94
CA GLU A 320 24.53 -17.45 2.69
C GLU A 320 24.37 -18.92 2.34
N ASP A 321 23.14 -19.41 2.17
CA ASP A 321 22.86 -20.80 1.81
C ASP A 321 23.35 -21.12 0.39
N LEU A 322 23.17 -20.20 -0.56
CA LEU A 322 23.75 -20.30 -1.91
C LEU A 322 25.29 -20.34 -1.86
N GLY A 323 25.92 -19.49 -1.02
CA GLY A 323 27.37 -19.47 -0.84
C GLY A 323 27.93 -20.78 -0.25
N LYS A 324 27.10 -21.53 0.49
CA LYS A 324 27.44 -22.85 1.07
C LYS A 324 27.10 -24.02 0.14
N GLY A 325 26.58 -23.76 -1.07
CA GLY A 325 26.16 -24.79 -2.01
C GLY A 325 24.96 -25.62 -1.54
N LYS A 326 24.13 -25.08 -0.63
CA LYS A 326 22.87 -25.73 -0.25
C LYS A 326 21.85 -25.55 -1.37
N ASP A 327 21.05 -26.59 -1.59
CA ASP A 327 19.90 -26.50 -2.49
C ASP A 327 18.84 -25.57 -1.88
N THR A 328 18.67 -24.39 -2.45
CA THR A 328 17.64 -23.41 -2.05
C THR A 328 16.25 -23.76 -2.60
N GLY A 329 16.09 -24.90 -3.28
CA GLY A 329 14.83 -25.41 -3.80
C GLY A 329 14.17 -24.50 -4.83
N SER A 330 12.84 -24.63 -4.95
CA SER A 330 11.94 -24.03 -5.96
C SER A 330 12.09 -22.51 -6.23
N LEU A 331 12.79 -21.75 -5.38
CA LEU A 331 13.06 -20.32 -5.57
C LEU A 331 13.91 -20.04 -6.82
N CYS A 332 14.78 -20.97 -7.23
CA CYS A 332 15.57 -20.83 -8.46
C CYS A 332 14.78 -21.11 -9.74
N VAL A 333 13.57 -21.69 -9.67
CA VAL A 333 12.86 -22.23 -10.86
C VAL A 333 12.49 -21.15 -11.88
N SER A 334 12.47 -19.87 -11.47
CA SER A 334 12.28 -18.73 -12.37
C SER A 334 13.55 -18.28 -13.11
N TYR A 335 14.73 -18.69 -12.66
CA TYR A 335 16.02 -18.36 -13.24
C TYR A 335 16.65 -19.64 -13.82
N PHE A 336 16.90 -19.64 -15.13
CA PHE A 336 17.62 -20.74 -15.80
C PHE A 336 19.10 -20.86 -15.36
N ASP A 337 19.60 -19.90 -14.58
CA ASP A 337 21.00 -19.76 -14.18
C ASP A 337 21.13 -19.34 -12.70
N HIS A 338 21.82 -20.18 -11.92
CA HIS A 338 22.09 -19.95 -10.50
C HIS A 338 22.97 -18.73 -10.25
N ASP A 339 23.90 -18.39 -11.15
CA ASP A 339 24.79 -17.24 -10.98
C ASP A 339 24.02 -15.93 -11.16
N ILE A 340 23.10 -15.87 -12.13
CA ILE A 340 22.21 -14.71 -12.33
C ILE A 340 21.32 -14.49 -11.10
N PHE A 341 20.74 -15.57 -10.56
CA PHE A 341 19.93 -15.48 -9.35
C PHE A 341 20.76 -15.00 -8.15
N ARG A 342 21.99 -15.53 -7.97
CA ARG A 342 22.90 -15.10 -6.90
C ARG A 342 23.25 -13.62 -7.02
N GLU A 343 23.53 -13.14 -8.23
CA GLU A 343 23.83 -11.74 -8.50
C GLU A 343 22.63 -10.84 -8.19
N GLN A 344 21.43 -11.22 -8.65
CA GLN A 344 20.20 -10.47 -8.35
C GLN A 344 19.92 -10.42 -6.84
N LEU A 345 20.07 -11.55 -6.14
CA LEU A 345 19.88 -11.62 -4.70
C LEU A 345 20.90 -10.76 -3.94
N ALA A 346 22.17 -10.77 -4.37
CA ALA A 346 23.21 -9.91 -3.78
C ALA A 346 22.88 -8.42 -3.97
N ASN A 347 22.43 -8.03 -5.17
CA ASN A 347 21.96 -6.67 -5.45
C ASN A 347 20.75 -6.27 -4.59
N ASP A 348 19.84 -7.22 -4.34
CA ASP A 348 18.67 -7.00 -3.48
C ASP A 348 19.07 -6.85 -2.01
N VAL A 349 19.98 -7.69 -1.50
CA VAL A 349 20.55 -7.55 -0.14
C VAL A 349 21.26 -6.21 0.02
N GLN A 350 22.06 -5.79 -0.97
CA GLN A 350 22.69 -4.47 -0.97
C GLN A 350 21.66 -3.34 -0.82
N LYS A 351 20.62 -3.31 -1.66
CA LYS A 351 19.58 -2.26 -1.62
C LYS A 351 18.80 -2.25 -0.30
N LEU A 352 18.54 -3.43 0.26
CA LEU A 352 17.88 -3.56 1.56
C LEU A 352 18.79 -3.07 2.69
N LEU A 353 20.09 -3.34 2.60
CA LEU A 353 21.07 -2.90 3.60
C LEU A 353 21.24 -1.37 3.59
N GLU A 354 21.21 -0.75 2.40
CA GLU A 354 21.18 0.72 2.25
C GLU A 354 19.95 1.32 2.94
N GLN A 355 18.76 0.74 2.72
CA GLN A 355 17.52 1.17 3.35
C GLN A 355 17.55 0.93 4.88
N PHE A 356 18.02 -0.24 5.32
CA PHE A 356 18.07 -0.59 6.73
C PHE A 356 19.04 0.30 7.52
N ARG A 357 20.15 0.70 6.90
CA ARG A 357 21.05 1.70 7.47
C ARG A 357 20.33 3.02 7.75
N VAL A 358 19.46 3.48 6.84
CA VAL A 358 18.66 4.69 7.06
C VAL A 358 17.72 4.51 8.24
N VAL A 359 17.02 3.36 8.33
CA VAL A 359 16.14 3.04 9.47
C VAL A 359 16.89 3.12 10.79
N ILE A 360 18.07 2.52 10.88
CA ILE A 360 18.87 2.57 12.10
C ILE A 360 19.32 3.99 12.40
N LEU A 361 19.81 4.75 11.42
CA LEU A 361 20.31 6.11 11.63
C LEU A 361 19.21 7.12 12.03
N GLU A 362 17.99 6.94 11.55
CA GLU A 362 16.87 7.84 11.89
C GLU A 362 16.37 7.66 13.32
N GLU A 363 16.53 6.47 13.89
CA GLU A 363 15.99 6.12 15.20
C GLU A 363 17.03 5.68 16.22
N CYS A 364 18.33 5.75 15.91
CA CYS A 364 19.38 5.45 16.89
C CYS A 364 19.53 6.56 17.93
N TYR A 365 19.97 6.16 19.13
CA TYR A 365 20.36 7.06 20.20
C TYR A 365 21.85 6.83 20.53
N PRO A 366 22.67 7.87 20.74
CA PRO A 366 24.11 7.72 20.96
C PRO A 366 24.48 6.81 22.14
N ASP A 367 23.69 6.86 23.22
CA ASP A 367 23.88 6.02 24.41
C ASP A 367 22.83 4.90 24.46
N ALA A 368 22.55 4.27 23.32
CA ALA A 368 21.51 3.24 23.21
C ALA A 368 21.65 2.12 24.26
N GLU A 369 22.88 1.74 24.61
CA GLU A 369 23.17 0.64 25.53
C GLU A 369 22.62 0.82 26.95
N ILE A 370 22.40 2.08 27.37
CA ILE A 370 21.91 2.41 28.71
C ILE A 370 20.41 2.69 28.75
N LEU A 371 19.73 2.65 27.59
CA LEU A 371 18.30 2.94 27.51
C LEU A 371 17.47 1.76 28.03
N ASP A 372 16.27 2.07 28.52
CA ASP A 372 15.27 1.04 28.78
C ASP A 372 14.79 0.43 27.45
N HIS A 373 14.52 -0.86 27.46
CA HIS A 373 14.03 -1.60 26.30
C HIS A 373 12.66 -2.21 26.61
N VAL A 374 11.73 -2.18 25.66
CA VAL A 374 10.45 -2.88 25.80
C VAL A 374 10.67 -4.39 25.75
N ILE A 375 11.40 -4.86 24.73
CA ILE A 375 11.72 -6.28 24.56
C ILE A 375 13.06 -6.55 25.24
N GLN A 376 13.01 -7.21 26.39
CA GLN A 376 14.18 -7.57 27.19
C GLN A 376 14.87 -8.85 26.66
N ASP A 377 14.07 -9.88 26.38
CA ASP A 377 14.55 -11.20 25.93
C ASP A 377 14.24 -11.39 24.44
N PHE A 378 14.95 -10.67 23.57
CA PHE A 378 14.74 -10.81 22.14
C PHE A 378 15.09 -12.22 21.65
N ASN A 379 14.17 -12.81 20.89
CA ASN A 379 14.35 -14.11 20.28
C ASN A 379 14.01 -13.99 18.79
N HIS A 380 15.01 -14.23 17.93
CA HIS A 380 14.82 -14.19 16.47
C HIS A 380 13.71 -15.12 16.00
N ASN A 381 13.52 -16.29 16.62
CA ASN A 381 12.44 -17.20 16.23
C ASN A 381 11.08 -16.58 16.52
N VAL A 382 10.89 -15.98 17.70
CA VAL A 382 9.64 -15.32 18.07
C VAL A 382 9.40 -14.11 17.17
N TYR A 383 10.43 -13.30 16.91
CA TYR A 383 10.35 -12.19 15.96
C TYR A 383 9.97 -12.67 14.55
N ASP A 384 10.52 -13.80 14.09
CA ASP A 384 10.23 -14.38 12.78
C ASP A 384 8.84 -15.04 12.69
N THR A 385 8.21 -15.42 13.80
CA THR A 385 6.88 -16.06 13.81
C THR A 385 5.74 -15.14 14.23
N GLU A 386 5.98 -14.24 15.16
CA GLU A 386 4.97 -13.35 15.76
C GLU A 386 5.20 -11.88 15.36
N GLY A 387 6.41 -11.53 14.93
CA GLY A 387 6.76 -10.18 14.53
C GLY A 387 7.11 -9.30 15.70
N TYR A 388 6.71 -8.04 15.57
CA TYR A 388 7.07 -6.95 16.46
C TYR A 388 5.78 -6.38 17.10
N PRO A 389 5.81 -6.01 18.39
CA PRO A 389 4.63 -5.55 19.13
C PRO A 389 3.83 -4.40 18.49
N GLY A 390 4.44 -3.61 17.59
CA GLY A 390 3.71 -2.57 16.85
C GLY A 390 3.48 -1.30 17.66
N PHE A 391 4.52 -0.49 17.88
CA PHE A 391 4.41 0.86 18.42
C PHE A 391 4.12 1.88 17.33
N THR A 392 3.22 2.81 17.60
CA THR A 392 2.89 3.91 16.68
C THR A 392 3.03 5.24 17.39
N CYS A 393 3.51 6.26 16.68
CA CYS A 393 3.57 7.61 17.21
C CYS A 393 2.16 8.17 17.42
N ASP A 394 1.81 8.53 18.64
CA ASP A 394 0.49 9.09 18.99
C ASP A 394 0.21 10.44 18.31
N PHE A 395 1.26 11.13 17.85
CA PHE A 395 1.11 12.41 17.16
C PHE A 395 0.85 12.26 15.65
N CYS A 396 1.66 11.45 14.96
CA CYS A 396 1.64 11.39 13.49
C CYS A 396 1.21 10.04 12.91
N GLY A 397 1.08 8.99 13.74
CA GLY A 397 0.72 7.64 13.30
C GLY A 397 1.82 6.86 12.59
N SER A 398 3.07 7.32 12.60
CA SER A 398 4.21 6.57 12.02
C SER A 398 4.53 5.32 12.84
N ASP A 399 4.98 4.26 12.17
CA ASP A 399 5.49 3.04 12.81
C ASP A 399 6.83 3.33 13.50
N ILE A 400 6.97 2.87 14.74
CA ILE A 400 8.15 3.04 15.59
C ILE A 400 8.90 1.71 15.67
N PHE A 401 10.05 1.64 15.01
CA PHE A 401 10.75 0.37 14.84
C PHE A 401 11.87 0.17 15.86
N VAL A 402 12.76 1.15 16.04
CA VAL A 402 13.95 1.03 16.89
C VAL A 402 13.76 1.71 18.23
N SER A 403 13.44 3.01 18.22
CA SER A 403 13.39 3.83 19.44
C SER A 403 12.32 4.91 19.35
N PHE A 404 11.85 5.35 20.51
CA PHE A 404 10.88 6.42 20.66
C PHE A 404 11.07 7.19 21.95
N PHE A 405 10.29 8.25 22.11
CA PHE A 405 10.21 9.04 23.33
C PHE A 405 8.89 8.73 24.04
N CYS A 406 8.96 8.40 25.33
CA CYS A 406 7.80 8.06 26.17
C CYS A 406 7.63 9.06 27.32
N CYS A 407 6.39 9.44 27.62
CA CYS A 407 6.08 10.24 28.81
C CYS A 407 5.81 9.35 30.04
N LYS A 408 6.81 9.12 30.90
CA LYS A 408 6.61 8.35 32.15
C LYS A 408 5.73 9.06 33.18
N HIS A 409 5.58 10.39 33.10
CA HIS A 409 4.73 11.17 34.03
C HIS A 409 3.23 10.92 33.83
N CYS A 410 2.83 10.64 32.59
CA CYS A 410 1.43 10.39 32.23
C CYS A 410 1.14 8.89 32.03
N SER A 411 2.16 8.04 32.15
CA SER A 411 1.97 6.59 32.14
C SER A 411 1.23 6.18 33.43
N PRO A 412 0.20 5.34 33.37
CA PRO A 412 -0.40 4.77 34.56
C PRO A 412 0.67 4.08 35.39
N THR A 413 0.76 4.40 36.69
CA THR A 413 1.64 3.69 37.62
C THR A 413 1.07 2.28 37.84
N THR A 414 1.52 1.31 37.06
CA THR A 414 1.30 -0.11 37.35
C THR A 414 2.65 -0.78 37.62
N GLU A 415 2.67 -1.74 38.55
CA GLU A 415 3.88 -2.46 38.99
C GLU A 415 4.45 -3.43 37.92
N ASP A 416 3.96 -3.35 36.68
CA ASP A 416 4.30 -4.25 35.58
C ASP A 416 5.25 -3.52 34.58
N PRO A 417 6.48 -4.00 34.33
CA PRO A 417 7.39 -3.44 33.34
C PRO A 417 6.83 -3.42 31.90
N SER A 418 5.79 -4.22 31.61
CA SER A 418 5.08 -4.18 30.32
C SER A 418 4.15 -2.98 30.15
N SER A 419 3.95 -2.17 31.21
CA SER A 419 3.09 -0.97 31.24
C SER A 419 3.61 0.24 30.46
N LEU A 420 4.77 0.15 29.83
CA LEU A 420 5.23 1.14 28.85
C LEU A 420 4.24 1.29 27.68
N SER A 421 3.30 0.37 27.49
CA SER A 421 2.25 0.42 26.46
C SER A 421 1.26 1.58 26.62
N ASP A 422 1.08 2.13 27.82
CA ASP A 422 -0.03 3.05 28.10
C ASP A 422 0.40 4.52 28.22
N GLY A 423 1.69 4.80 28.07
CA GLY A 423 2.24 6.16 28.00
C GLY A 423 2.13 6.77 26.61
N LEU A 424 2.22 8.11 26.52
CA LEU A 424 2.28 8.81 25.22
C LEU A 424 3.61 8.48 24.51
N HIS A 425 3.55 7.93 23.30
CA HIS A 425 4.68 7.56 22.45
C HIS A 425 4.86 8.57 21.31
N ILE A 426 6.06 9.15 21.22
CA ILE A 426 6.41 10.10 20.16
C ILE A 426 7.63 9.58 19.41
N CYS A 427 7.52 9.45 18.09
CA CYS A 427 8.66 9.04 17.26
C CYS A 427 9.78 10.10 17.29
N PRO A 428 11.05 9.71 17.02
CA PRO A 428 12.19 10.64 17.06
C PRO A 428 12.01 11.85 16.15
N GLY A 429 11.44 11.67 14.96
CA GLY A 429 11.18 12.77 14.02
C GLY A 429 10.20 13.82 14.57
N CYS A 430 9.10 13.40 15.19
CA CYS A 430 8.15 14.32 15.82
C CYS A 430 8.77 15.02 17.04
N TYR A 431 9.52 14.29 17.86
CA TYR A 431 10.18 14.86 19.03
C TYR A 431 11.22 15.92 18.64
N ALA A 432 12.03 15.65 17.61
CA ALA A 432 13.00 16.60 17.07
C ALA A 432 12.35 17.89 16.50
N GLU A 433 11.11 17.80 16.03
CA GLU A 433 10.30 18.95 15.60
C GLU A 433 9.58 19.66 16.77
N GLY A 434 9.85 19.25 18.02
CA GLY A 434 9.32 19.87 19.24
C GLY A 434 7.96 19.32 19.70
N ARG A 435 7.50 18.19 19.15
CA ARG A 435 6.30 17.51 19.65
C ARG A 435 6.63 16.82 20.97
N SER A 436 5.86 17.10 22.01
CA SER A 436 6.06 16.54 23.35
C SER A 436 4.71 16.39 24.06
N CYS A 437 4.71 15.75 25.23
CA CYS A 437 3.52 15.63 26.05
C CYS A 437 3.03 17.01 26.55
N GLY A 438 1.71 17.20 26.57
CA GLY A 438 1.08 18.43 27.06
C GLY A 438 1.28 18.70 28.55
N CYS A 439 1.76 17.72 29.34
CA CYS A 439 2.07 17.91 30.76
C CYS A 439 3.35 18.74 31.01
N GLY A 440 4.18 18.94 29.98
CA GLY A 440 5.45 19.65 30.09
C GLY A 440 6.59 18.84 30.73
N GLY A 441 6.35 17.57 31.09
CA GLY A 441 7.39 16.65 31.53
C GLY A 441 8.37 16.32 30.40
N LEU A 442 9.64 16.07 30.77
CA LEU A 442 10.63 15.58 29.82
C LEU A 442 10.23 14.19 29.33
N MET A 443 10.27 13.97 28.02
CA MET A 443 10.06 12.66 27.44
C MET A 443 11.35 11.84 27.55
N GLU A 444 11.25 10.59 27.95
CA GLU A 444 12.39 9.70 28.09
C GLU A 444 12.59 8.85 26.82
N PRO A 445 13.82 8.73 26.30
CA PRO A 445 14.11 7.83 25.20
C PRO A 445 14.01 6.36 25.65
N VAL A 446 13.34 5.54 24.84
CA VAL A 446 13.12 4.11 25.06
C VAL A 446 13.38 3.36 23.76
N GLN A 447 13.94 2.16 23.84
CA GLN A 447 14.12 1.27 22.68
C GLN A 447 13.03 0.21 22.62
N CYS A 448 12.59 -0.15 21.43
CA CYS A 448 11.71 -1.30 21.21
C CYS A 448 12.43 -2.61 21.52
N TRP A 449 13.68 -2.74 21.08
CA TRP A 449 14.57 -3.88 21.31
C TRP A 449 16.04 -3.43 21.34
N PRO A 450 16.96 -4.26 21.86
CA PRO A 450 18.38 -3.94 21.90
C PRO A 450 18.95 -3.62 20.52
N LEU A 451 19.52 -2.43 20.37
CA LEU A 451 20.09 -1.98 19.09
C LEU A 451 21.19 -2.91 18.55
N GLN A 452 21.93 -3.55 19.46
CA GLN A 452 22.98 -4.51 19.13
C GLN A 452 22.48 -5.69 18.28
N ILE A 453 21.20 -6.06 18.41
CA ILE A 453 20.60 -7.12 17.60
C ILE A 453 20.46 -6.68 16.15
N LEU A 454 20.03 -5.43 15.93
CA LEU A 454 19.94 -4.84 14.60
C LEU A 454 21.33 -4.66 13.97
N TYR A 455 22.34 -4.27 14.76
CA TYR A 455 23.73 -4.23 14.30
C TYR A 455 24.25 -5.62 13.96
N GLY A 456 23.91 -6.65 14.74
CA GLY A 456 24.22 -8.04 14.43
C GLY A 456 23.65 -8.49 13.09
N ASP A 457 22.37 -8.21 12.83
CA ASP A 457 21.70 -8.52 11.56
C ASP A 457 22.27 -7.68 10.38
N TYR A 458 22.58 -6.40 10.61
CA TYR A 458 23.28 -5.54 9.64
C TYR A 458 24.66 -6.13 9.27
N ASN A 459 25.49 -6.42 10.27
CA ASN A 459 26.84 -6.96 10.08
C ASN A 459 26.82 -8.34 9.42
N ARG A 460 25.80 -9.16 9.72
CA ARG A 460 25.59 -10.45 9.03
C ARG A 460 25.36 -10.23 7.53
N ALA A 461 24.51 -9.29 7.15
CA ALA A 461 24.29 -8.96 5.74
C ALA A 461 25.55 -8.41 5.06
N VAL A 462 26.31 -7.55 5.73
CA VAL A 462 27.63 -7.07 5.24
C VAL A 462 28.56 -8.25 4.95
N ARG A 463 28.71 -9.19 5.89
CA ARG A 463 29.56 -10.38 5.70
C ARG A 463 29.06 -11.28 4.57
N ALA A 464 27.75 -11.43 4.40
CA ALA A 464 27.18 -12.21 3.29
C ALA A 464 27.53 -11.58 1.92
N LEU A 465 27.46 -10.25 1.80
CA LEU A 465 27.86 -9.53 0.59
C LEU A 465 29.38 -9.65 0.32
N LYS A 466 30.22 -9.50 1.34
CA LYS A 466 31.67 -9.73 1.23
C LYS A 466 31.97 -11.15 0.74
N GLY A 467 31.21 -12.15 1.23
CA GLY A 467 31.32 -13.55 0.81
C GLY A 467 31.05 -13.81 -0.67
N VAL A 468 30.36 -12.90 -1.36
CA VAL A 468 30.13 -12.95 -2.82
C VAL A 468 30.93 -11.91 -3.60
N GLY A 469 31.92 -11.28 -2.97
CA GLY A 469 32.84 -10.33 -3.60
C GLY A 469 32.35 -8.88 -3.67
N LEU A 470 31.30 -8.53 -2.91
CA LEU A 470 30.79 -7.15 -2.82
C LEU A 470 31.20 -6.50 -1.50
N GLU A 471 32.30 -5.74 -1.53
CA GLU A 471 32.86 -5.01 -0.38
C GLU A 471 32.45 -3.53 -0.42
N ILE A 472 31.16 -3.26 -0.21
CA ILE A 472 30.57 -1.91 -0.35
C ILE A 472 30.30 -1.25 1.01
N PHE A 473 30.15 -2.06 2.06
CA PHE A 473 29.77 -1.62 3.40
C PHE A 473 30.78 -2.11 4.44
N ASP A 474 30.99 -1.27 5.44
CA ASP A 474 31.73 -1.60 6.64
C ASP A 474 30.77 -2.15 7.71
N GLU A 475 31.29 -3.06 8.53
CA GLU A 475 30.56 -3.51 9.72
C GLU A 475 30.50 -2.37 10.74
N VAL A 476 29.41 -2.29 11.49
CA VAL A 476 29.24 -1.36 12.61
C VAL A 476 29.80 -2.03 13.86
N GLU A 477 30.70 -1.35 14.56
CA GLU A 477 31.23 -1.81 15.85
C GLU A 477 30.15 -1.69 16.93
N ASP A 478 30.03 -2.71 17.78
CA ASP A 478 29.34 -2.61 19.07
C ASP A 478 30.17 -1.62 19.91
N ARG A 479 29.70 -0.38 20.06
CA ARG A 479 30.40 0.67 20.82
C ARG A 479 30.01 0.70 22.28
#